data_AF-A0A9C7PPA9-F1
#
_entry.id   AF-A0A9C7PPA9-F1
#
_cell.length_a   1.000
_cell.length_b   1.000
_cell.length_c   1.000
_cell.angle_alpha   90.00
_cell.angle_beta   90.00
_cell.angle_gamma   90.00
#
_symmetry.space_group_name_H-M   'P 1'
#
loop_
_entity.id
_entity.type
_entity.pdbx_description
1 polymer ?
#
loop_
_entity_poly.entity_id
_entity_poly.type
_entity_poly.pdbx_seq_one_letter_code
_entity_poly.pdbx_strand_id
1 'polypeptide(L)'
;MHLSIFPLADCFAGEVSGVDLQQPLGPKTVSAIESAMDRYAVLVFRDQNISDDEQLTFSQNFGPIESSIGGNITKLDQRRLQVEFADVSNLDQNQDIYARDDRRRLFNLGNRCGIQTVRFGFRLSTHYCLPDLFR
;
A
#
# COMPACT_ATOMS: atom_id res chain seq x y z
N MET A 1 -11.54 14.47 -17.34
CA MET A 1 -10.28 13.90 -16.85
C MET A 1 -9.73 12.95 -17.89
N HIS A 2 -8.46 13.08 -18.26
CA HIS A 2 -7.77 12.16 -19.16
C HIS A 2 -6.65 11.48 -18.36
N LEU A 3 -6.87 10.22 -18.00
CA LEU A 3 -5.85 9.40 -17.35
C LEU A 3 -4.73 9.13 -18.35
N SER A 4 -3.48 9.36 -17.94
CA SER A 4 -2.30 9.12 -18.78
C SER A 4 -1.38 8.14 -18.06
N ILE A 5 -0.75 7.24 -18.82
CA ILE A 5 0.14 6.20 -18.27
C ILE A 5 1.47 6.27 -19.01
N PHE A 6 2.55 6.47 -18.26
CA PHE A 6 3.92 6.48 -18.76
C PHE A 6 4.61 5.17 -18.36
N PRO A 7 5.01 4.32 -19.30
CA PRO A 7 5.76 3.10 -18.99
C PRO A 7 7.07 3.44 -18.27
N LEU A 8 7.35 2.75 -17.16
CA LEU A 8 8.60 2.92 -16.41
C LEU A 8 9.66 1.88 -16.79
N ALA A 9 9.24 0.75 -17.35
CA ALA A 9 10.10 -0.26 -17.94
C ALA A 9 9.42 -0.93 -19.15
N ASP A 10 10.18 -1.70 -19.92
CA ASP A 10 9.76 -2.21 -21.23
C ASP A 10 8.52 -3.11 -21.19
N CYS A 11 8.28 -3.80 -20.07
CA CYS A 11 7.18 -4.77 -19.94
C CYS A 11 6.45 -4.74 -18.59
N PHE A 12 6.84 -3.87 -17.66
CA PHE A 12 6.27 -3.82 -16.32
C PHE A 12 6.35 -2.40 -15.77
N ALA A 13 5.49 -2.09 -14.81
CA ALA A 13 5.36 -0.79 -14.15
C ALA A 13 4.95 0.37 -15.08
N GLY A 14 3.90 1.09 -14.67
CA GLY A 14 3.46 2.33 -15.32
C GLY A 14 3.24 3.45 -14.30
N GLU A 15 3.69 4.66 -14.60
CA GLU A 15 3.35 5.85 -13.82
C GLU A 15 2.03 6.43 -14.32
N VAL A 16 1.08 6.61 -13.41
CA VAL A 16 -0.26 7.13 -13.71
C VAL A 16 -0.34 8.60 -13.32
N SER A 17 -0.85 9.43 -14.23
CA SER A 17 -1.10 10.85 -14.00
C SER A 17 -2.49 11.28 -14.45
N GLY A 18 -2.93 12.46 -13.98
CA GLY A 18 -4.24 13.01 -14.29
C GLY A 18 -5.39 12.43 -13.47
N VAL A 19 -5.07 11.80 -12.33
CA VAL A 19 -6.02 11.27 -11.34
C VAL A 19 -5.68 11.82 -9.95
N ASP A 20 -6.71 12.11 -9.17
CA ASP A 20 -6.61 12.50 -7.76
C ASP A 20 -7.28 11.41 -6.92
N LEU A 21 -6.49 10.73 -6.08
CA LEU A 21 -6.97 9.62 -5.26
C LEU A 21 -7.70 10.09 -3.98
N GLN A 22 -7.68 11.39 -3.67
CA GLN A 22 -8.48 11.97 -2.57
C GLN A 22 -9.97 12.03 -2.90
N GLN A 23 -10.35 11.84 -4.17
CA GLN A 23 -11.73 11.93 -4.63
C GLN A 23 -12.25 10.56 -5.08
N PRO A 24 -13.56 10.28 -4.90
CA PRO A 24 -14.18 9.08 -5.45
C PRO A 24 -13.98 9.00 -6.96
N LEU A 25 -13.48 7.85 -7.43
CA LEU A 25 -13.21 7.64 -8.84
C LEU A 25 -14.48 7.22 -9.59
N GLY A 26 -14.70 7.80 -10.77
CA GLY A 26 -15.77 7.35 -11.65
C GLY A 26 -15.48 5.98 -12.26
N PRO A 27 -16.51 5.21 -12.67
CA PRO A 27 -16.37 3.84 -13.16
C PRO A 27 -15.46 3.73 -14.39
N LYS A 28 -15.44 4.76 -15.25
CA LYS A 28 -14.53 4.80 -16.42
C LYS A 28 -13.06 4.87 -16.00
N THR A 29 -12.75 5.64 -14.97
CA THR A 29 -11.39 5.78 -14.44
C THR A 29 -10.94 4.49 -13.77
N VAL A 30 -11.81 3.89 -12.95
CA VAL A 30 -11.54 2.60 -12.30
C VAL A 30 -11.22 1.52 -13.33
N SER A 31 -12.07 1.36 -14.35
CA SER A 31 -11.85 0.39 -15.42
C SER A 31 -10.55 0.64 -16.20
N ALA A 32 -10.18 1.90 -16.42
CA ALA A 32 -8.90 2.26 -17.05
C ALA A 32 -7.70 1.88 -16.18
N ILE A 33 -7.79 2.08 -14.85
CA ILE A 33 -6.75 1.67 -13.90
C ILE A 33 -6.66 0.14 -13.85
N GLU A 34 -7.77 -0.57 -13.83
CA GLU A 34 -7.81 -2.04 -13.84
C GLU A 34 -7.14 -2.61 -15.09
N SER A 35 -7.50 -2.10 -16.27
CA SER A 35 -6.85 -2.47 -17.53
C SER A 35 -5.35 -2.14 -17.54
N ALA A 36 -4.95 -1.07 -16.86
CA ALA A 36 -3.54 -0.71 -16.70
C ALA A 36 -2.81 -1.66 -15.76
N MET A 37 -3.44 -2.13 -14.69
CA MET A 37 -2.87 -3.16 -13.81
C MET A 37 -2.68 -4.48 -14.57
N ASP A 38 -3.65 -4.89 -15.37
CA ASP A 38 -3.52 -6.10 -16.20
C ASP A 38 -2.34 -6.02 -17.17
N ARG A 39 -2.06 -4.82 -17.70
CA ARG A 39 -0.99 -4.60 -18.66
C ARG A 39 0.39 -4.41 -18.02
N TYR A 40 0.47 -3.62 -16.95
CA TYR A 40 1.74 -3.17 -16.37
C TYR A 40 2.11 -3.87 -15.06
N ALA A 41 1.19 -4.64 -14.46
CA ALA A 41 1.27 -5.31 -13.15
C ALA A 41 1.46 -4.38 -11.93
N VAL A 42 2.21 -3.29 -12.08
CA VAL A 42 2.50 -2.29 -11.05
C VAL A 42 2.13 -0.92 -11.59
N LEU A 43 1.42 -0.12 -10.79
CA LEU A 43 1.12 1.26 -11.10
C LEU A 43 1.69 2.17 -10.01
N VAL A 44 2.30 3.28 -10.44
CA VAL A 44 2.88 4.29 -9.55
C VAL A 44 2.04 5.56 -9.66
N PHE A 45 1.49 6.00 -8.53
CA PHE A 45 0.77 7.27 -8.41
C PHE A 45 1.66 8.23 -7.61
N ARG A 46 2.15 9.28 -8.25
CA ARG A 46 3.00 10.30 -7.61
C ARG A 46 2.14 11.33 -6.86
N ASP A 47 2.73 11.95 -5.85
CA ASP A 47 2.20 13.13 -5.15
C ASP A 47 0.77 12.96 -4.60
N GLN A 48 0.44 11.75 -4.14
CA GLN A 48 -0.83 11.45 -3.50
C GLN A 48 -0.70 11.58 -1.99
N ASN A 49 -1.19 12.70 -1.44
CA ASN A 49 -1.32 12.88 0.00
C ASN A 49 -2.73 12.44 0.43
N ILE A 50 -2.89 11.13 0.65
CA ILE A 50 -4.18 10.52 1.00
C ILE A 50 -4.20 10.07 2.46
N SER A 51 -5.36 10.18 3.07
CA SER A 51 -5.70 9.59 4.36
C SER A 51 -5.94 8.09 4.25
N ASP A 52 -5.99 7.40 5.40
CA ASP A 52 -6.33 5.98 5.47
C ASP A 52 -7.72 5.71 4.86
N ASP A 53 -8.72 6.56 5.13
CA ASP A 53 -10.07 6.40 4.59
C ASP A 53 -10.13 6.57 3.07
N GLU A 54 -9.35 7.51 2.52
CA GLU A 54 -9.23 7.71 1.08
C GLU A 54 -8.51 6.53 0.41
N GLN A 55 -7.46 6.01 1.04
CA GLN A 55 -6.77 4.80 0.57
C GLN A 55 -7.70 3.59 0.58
N LEU A 56 -8.53 3.43 1.62
CA LEU A 56 -9.52 2.37 1.71
C LEU A 56 -10.57 2.50 0.61
N THR A 57 -11.11 3.71 0.42
CA THR A 57 -12.09 4.02 -0.63
C THR A 57 -11.53 3.73 -2.02
N PHE A 58 -10.27 4.11 -2.29
CA PHE A 58 -9.60 3.78 -3.54
C PHE A 58 -9.50 2.25 -3.73
N SER A 59 -9.04 1.53 -2.70
CA SER A 59 -8.82 0.08 -2.76
C SER A 59 -10.12 -0.70 -2.99
N GLN A 60 -11.24 -0.24 -2.44
CA GLN A 60 -12.56 -0.87 -2.59
C GLN A 60 -13.09 -0.87 -4.03
N ASN A 61 -12.58 0.01 -4.91
CA ASN A 61 -12.96 0.02 -6.33
C ASN A 61 -12.58 -1.26 -7.07
N PHE A 62 -11.63 -2.04 -6.53
CA PHE A 62 -11.03 -3.19 -7.19
C PHE A 62 -11.34 -4.52 -6.52
N GLY A 63 -12.28 -4.52 -5.56
CA GLY A 63 -12.73 -5.72 -4.88
C GLY A 63 -12.93 -5.56 -3.37
N PRO A 64 -13.38 -6.63 -2.70
CA PRO A 64 -13.55 -6.62 -1.25
C PRO A 64 -12.19 -6.50 -0.54
N ILE A 65 -12.18 -5.71 0.53
CA ILE A 65 -10.97 -5.53 1.36
C ILE A 65 -10.75 -6.77 2.20
N GLU A 66 -9.51 -7.25 2.19
CA GLU A 66 -9.10 -8.37 3.01
C GLU A 66 -8.73 -7.91 4.42
N SER A 67 -9.22 -8.63 5.42
CA SER A 67 -8.79 -8.43 6.81
C SER A 67 -7.36 -8.91 7.02
N SER A 68 -6.53 -8.07 7.62
CA SER A 68 -5.14 -8.38 8.00
C SER A 68 -5.02 -9.24 9.27
N ILE A 69 -6.13 -9.66 9.88
CA ILE A 69 -6.11 -10.53 11.07
C ILE A 69 -5.52 -11.89 10.71
N GLY A 70 -4.59 -12.38 11.53
CA GLY A 70 -3.92 -13.67 11.33
C GLY A 70 -2.75 -13.65 10.35
N GLY A 71 -2.52 -12.53 9.64
CA GLY A 71 -1.37 -12.36 8.73
C GLY A 71 -0.08 -11.86 9.40
N ASN A 72 -0.16 -11.41 10.65
CA ASN A 72 0.97 -10.93 11.45
C ASN A 72 0.88 -11.48 12.89
N ILE A 73 2.02 -11.53 13.58
CA ILE A 73 2.10 -11.93 14.99
C ILE A 73 1.67 -10.81 15.97
N THR A 74 1.45 -9.59 15.48
CA THR A 74 0.94 -8.46 16.27
C THR A 74 -0.49 -8.74 16.75
N LYS A 75 -0.70 -8.66 18.07
CA LYS A 75 -2.01 -8.82 18.70
C LYS A 75 -2.93 -7.63 18.42
N LEU A 76 -4.24 -7.84 18.51
CA LEU A 76 -5.25 -6.82 18.21
C LEU A 76 -5.10 -5.54 19.05
N ASP A 77 -4.75 -5.67 20.34
CA ASP A 77 -4.53 -4.57 21.29
C ASP A 77 -3.19 -3.83 21.08
N GLN A 78 -2.32 -4.36 20.21
CA GLN A 78 -1.01 -3.81 19.90
C GLN A 78 -0.93 -3.23 18.48
N ARG A 79 -2.07 -3.10 17.81
CA ARG A 79 -2.16 -2.54 16.46
C ARG A 79 -2.25 -1.03 16.53
N ARG A 80 -1.59 -0.37 15.58
CA ARG A 80 -1.70 1.08 15.34
C ARG A 80 -2.82 1.42 14.36
N LEU A 81 -3.02 0.57 13.35
CA LEU A 81 -3.99 0.76 12.27
C LEU A 81 -5.17 -0.21 12.38
N GLN A 82 -6.26 0.15 11.69
CA GLN A 82 -7.46 -0.67 11.55
C GLN A 82 -7.15 -2.05 10.90
N VAL A 83 -8.10 -2.97 10.97
CA VAL A 83 -7.88 -4.38 10.55
C VAL A 83 -7.82 -4.53 9.03
N GLU A 84 -8.35 -3.56 8.30
CA GLU A 84 -8.32 -3.39 6.85
C GLU A 84 -6.90 -3.10 6.34
N PHE A 85 -6.04 -2.56 7.22
CA PHE A 85 -4.67 -2.21 6.88
C PHE A 85 -3.67 -3.23 7.42
N ALA A 86 -2.77 -3.67 6.56
CA ALA A 86 -1.56 -4.37 6.98
C ALA A 86 -0.48 -3.33 7.34
N ASP A 87 -0.18 -3.18 8.64
CA ASP A 87 0.89 -2.28 9.08
C ASP A 87 2.26 -2.90 8.82
N VAL A 88 2.92 -2.43 7.76
CA VAL A 88 4.28 -2.83 7.36
C VAL A 88 5.36 -1.84 7.82
N SER A 89 5.00 -0.92 8.73
CA SER A 89 5.95 0.03 9.29
C SER A 89 6.90 -0.63 10.31
N ASN A 90 7.89 0.15 10.74
CA ASN A 90 8.76 -0.17 11.86
C ASN A 90 8.29 0.45 13.19
N LEU A 91 7.02 0.90 13.26
CA LEU A 91 6.46 1.59 14.41
C LEU A 91 5.52 0.70 15.22
N ASP A 92 5.48 0.91 16.54
CA ASP A 92 4.53 0.30 17.45
C ASP A 92 3.22 1.11 17.58
N GLN A 93 2.31 0.65 18.45
CA GLN A 93 1.03 1.30 18.68
C GLN A 93 1.12 2.72 19.26
N ASN A 94 2.25 3.08 19.88
CA ASN A 94 2.52 4.42 20.41
C ASN A 94 3.23 5.32 19.39
N GLN A 95 3.45 4.82 18.17
CA GLN A 95 4.24 5.47 17.11
C GLN A 95 5.76 5.51 17.40
N ASP A 96 6.23 4.68 18.33
CA ASP A 96 7.66 4.54 18.62
C ASP A 96 8.29 3.48 17.72
N ILE A 97 9.57 3.64 17.39
CA ILE A 97 10.30 2.64 16.60
C ILE A 97 10.47 1.37 17.44
N TYR A 98 10.15 0.21 16.85
CA TYR A 98 10.38 -1.07 17.52
C TYR A 98 11.83 -1.25 17.98
N ALA A 99 11.99 -1.78 19.20
CA ALA A 99 13.27 -2.25 19.70
C ALA A 99 13.87 -3.31 18.76
N ARG A 100 15.21 -3.38 18.70
CA ARG A 100 15.93 -4.21 17.73
C ARG A 100 15.56 -5.70 17.84
N ASP A 101 15.32 -6.17 19.04
CA ASP A 101 15.00 -7.54 19.44
C ASP A 101 13.49 -7.80 19.59
N ASP A 102 12.63 -6.82 19.30
CA ASP A 102 11.17 -7.02 19.31
C ASP A 102 10.78 -8.09 18.28
N ARG A 103 10.01 -9.09 18.73
CA ARG A 103 9.58 -10.21 17.88
C ARG A 103 8.79 -9.74 16.66
N ARG A 104 7.95 -8.72 16.78
CA ARG A 104 7.15 -8.14 15.68
C ARG A 104 8.08 -7.55 14.62
N ARG A 105 9.11 -6.82 15.06
CA ARG A 105 10.15 -6.30 14.17
C ARG A 105 10.88 -7.42 13.46
N LEU A 106 11.33 -8.43 14.19
CA LEU A 106 12.04 -9.58 13.61
C LEU A 106 11.17 -10.35 12.61
N PHE A 107 9.87 -10.50 12.87
CA PHE A 107 8.92 -11.06 11.92
C PHE A 107 8.78 -10.18 10.66
N ASN A 108 8.63 -8.86 10.83
CA ASN A 108 8.52 -7.91 9.72
C ASN A 108 9.80 -7.81 8.86
N LEU A 109 10.97 -8.23 9.36
CA LEU A 109 12.18 -8.37 8.54
C LEU A 109 12.01 -9.39 7.40
N GLY A 110 11.03 -10.30 7.50
CA GLY A 110 10.65 -11.19 6.40
C GLY A 110 10.24 -10.46 5.12
N ASN A 111 9.76 -9.21 5.21
CA ASN A 111 9.46 -8.37 4.05
C ASN A 111 10.69 -7.98 3.21
N ARG A 112 11.91 -8.28 3.70
CA ARG A 112 13.17 -8.09 2.96
C ARG A 112 13.56 -9.31 2.12
N CYS A 113 12.88 -10.44 2.32
CA CYS A 113 13.03 -11.61 1.45
C CYS A 113 12.16 -11.41 0.21
N GLY A 114 12.56 -11.98 -0.93
CA GLY A 114 11.73 -11.99 -2.13
C GLY A 114 10.45 -12.79 -1.90
N ILE A 115 9.38 -12.12 -1.50
CA ILE A 115 8.07 -12.72 -1.21
C ILE A 115 7.00 -12.04 -2.05
N GLN A 116 6.05 -12.83 -2.55
CA GLN A 116 4.82 -12.33 -3.16
C GLN A 116 3.72 -12.38 -2.10
N THR A 117 3.06 -11.25 -1.85
CA THR A 117 1.85 -11.25 -1.01
C THR A 117 0.75 -11.98 -1.79
N VAL A 118 0.35 -13.16 -1.31
CA VAL A 118 -0.55 -14.10 -2.02
C VAL A 118 -2.04 -13.73 -1.92
N ARG A 119 -2.36 -12.52 -1.50
CA ARG A 119 -3.73 -12.13 -1.17
C ARG A 119 -3.93 -10.64 -1.48
N PHE A 120 -4.87 -10.36 -2.40
CA PHE A 120 -5.04 -9.10 -3.11
C PHE A 120 -5.44 -7.96 -2.15
N GLY A 121 -4.46 -7.18 -1.72
CA GLY A 121 -4.66 -5.88 -1.08
C GLY A 121 -3.85 -4.84 -1.83
N PHE A 122 -4.46 -3.70 -2.18
CA PHE A 122 -3.75 -2.58 -2.77
C PHE A 122 -2.66 -2.11 -1.80
N ARG A 123 -1.40 -2.38 -2.17
CA ARG A 123 -0.25 -1.94 -1.40
C ARG A 123 0.22 -0.59 -1.92
N LEU A 124 -0.48 0.47 -1.53
CA LEU A 124 0.09 1.81 -1.62
C LEU A 124 1.06 1.96 -0.45
N SER A 125 2.36 1.97 -0.76
CA SER A 125 3.39 2.27 0.22
C SER A 125 3.44 3.79 0.41
N THR A 126 2.58 4.34 1.27
CA THR A 126 2.76 5.68 1.81
C THR A 126 4.06 5.65 2.61
N HIS A 127 5.12 6.22 2.03
CA HIS A 127 6.41 6.32 2.69
C HIS A 127 6.30 7.34 3.83
N TYR A 128 5.85 6.91 5.00
CA TYR A 128 6.26 7.55 6.25
C TYR A 128 7.70 7.11 6.56
N CYS A 129 8.63 7.46 5.67
CA CYS A 129 10.05 7.23 5.87
C CYS A 129 10.62 8.52 6.45
N LEU A 130 10.90 8.52 7.75
CA LEU A 130 11.77 9.55 8.34
C LEU A 130 13.13 9.46 7.62
N PRO A 131 13.67 10.57 7.10
CA PRO A 131 14.76 10.55 6.09
C PRO A 131 16.15 10.08 6.56
N ASP A 132 16.31 9.60 7.80
CA ASP A 132 17.64 9.49 8.43
C ASP A 132 18.19 8.07 8.65
N LEU A 133 17.71 7.03 7.94
CA LEU A 133 18.14 5.64 8.20
C LEU A 133 18.93 4.94 7.07
N PHE A 134 19.63 5.71 6.24
CA PHE A 134 20.66 5.20 5.30
C PHE A 134 22.02 5.87 5.50
N ARG A 135 22.51 5.92 6.74
CA ARG A 135 23.94 6.05 7.04
C ARG A 135 24.37 5.01 8.07
#